data_AF-A0A067D3P3-F1
#
_entry.id   AF-A0A067D3P3-F1
#
_cell.length_a   1.000
_cell.length_b   1.000
_cell.length_c   1.000
_cell.angle_alpha   90.00
_cell.angle_beta   90.00
_cell.angle_gamma   90.00
#
_symmetry.space_group_name_H-M   'P 1'
#
loop_
_entity.id
_entity.type
_entity.pdbx_description
1 polymer ?
#
loop_
_entity_poly.entity_id
_entity_poly.type
_entity_poly.pdbx_seq_one_letter_code
_entity_poly.pdbx_strand_id
1 'polypeptide(L)'
;MEKGLISVDRWTEGSQVYFLTHLHSDHTQGLSSAWARGPLFCSRLTAKLFPLKFPGLDLSLIRVLDIGSWHSISVVSPSSGEKTFVEVIAIDANHCPGILGCSVMLLFRGDFGCLLYTGDFRWEASNERAEIGRNTLVKALKDDVVDILYLDNTYCNSSYAFPSREVAAQQ
;
A
#
# COMPACT_ATOMS: atom_id res chain seq x y z
N MET A 1 4.07 -1.91 17.85
CA MET A 1 2.75 -1.58 17.27
C MET A 1 1.70 -1.82 18.34
N GLU A 2 0.98 -0.78 18.79
CA GLU A 2 -0.29 -1.05 19.47
C GLU A 2 -1.14 -1.84 18.48
N LYS A 3 -1.40 -3.11 18.81
CA LYS A 3 -2.18 -3.99 17.94
C LYS A 3 -3.50 -3.27 17.63
N GLY A 4 -3.84 -3.11 16.36
CA GLY A 4 -5.18 -2.68 15.96
C GLY A 4 -5.38 -1.23 15.51
N LEU A 5 -4.33 -0.50 15.14
CA LEU A 5 -4.50 0.80 14.48
C LEU A 5 -4.79 0.64 12.99
N ILE A 6 -3.86 0.02 12.26
CA ILE A 6 -3.90 -0.12 10.80
C ILE A 6 -3.75 -1.59 10.39
N SER A 7 -4.36 -1.95 9.26
CA SER A 7 -4.09 -3.22 8.56
C SER A 7 -3.82 -2.96 7.09
N VAL A 8 -2.81 -3.64 6.54
CA VAL A 8 -2.43 -3.57 5.12
C VAL A 8 -2.61 -4.97 4.52
N ASP A 9 -3.41 -5.08 3.46
CA ASP A 9 -3.72 -6.33 2.72
C ASP A 9 -4.20 -7.50 3.62
N ARG A 10 -4.74 -7.18 4.79
CA ARG A 10 -5.28 -8.13 5.76
C ARG A 10 -6.64 -7.65 6.24
N TRP A 11 -7.58 -8.59 6.31
CA TRP A 11 -9.01 -8.31 6.41
C TRP A 11 -9.63 -8.90 7.68
N THR A 12 -8.83 -9.01 8.74
CA THR A 12 -9.26 -9.52 10.05
C THR A 12 -9.83 -8.42 10.93
N GLU A 13 -10.53 -8.78 12.01
CA GLU A 13 -11.01 -7.80 12.99
C GLU A 13 -9.84 -7.17 13.78
N GLY A 14 -10.13 -6.03 14.39
CA GLY A 14 -9.25 -5.40 15.37
C GLY A 14 -8.52 -4.16 14.86
N SER A 15 -8.61 -3.80 13.57
CA SER A 15 -8.07 -2.54 13.04
C SER A 15 -9.15 -1.49 12.82
N GLN A 16 -8.79 -0.21 12.98
CA GLN A 16 -9.71 0.91 12.73
C GLN A 16 -9.71 1.36 11.27
N VAL A 17 -8.56 1.26 10.61
CA VAL A 17 -8.39 1.65 9.21
C VAL A 17 -7.64 0.57 8.43
N TYR A 18 -8.04 0.38 7.18
CA TYR A 18 -7.55 -0.70 6.33
C TYR A 18 -6.96 -0.13 5.05
N PHE A 19 -5.92 -0.77 4.53
CA PHE A 19 -5.22 -0.34 3.33
C PHE A 19 -5.10 -1.50 2.34
N LEU A 20 -5.32 -1.19 1.07
CA LEU A 20 -5.10 -2.12 -0.04
C LEU A 20 -4.00 -1.61 -0.97
N THR A 21 -2.93 -2.39 -1.09
CA THR A 21 -1.79 -2.05 -1.97
C THR A 21 -2.18 -2.25 -3.44
N HIS A 22 -2.86 -3.36 -3.77
CA HIS A 22 -3.32 -3.69 -5.11
C HIS A 22 -4.39 -4.81 -5.12
N LEU A 23 -5.03 -5.06 -6.26
CA LEU A 23 -6.20 -5.94 -6.38
C LEU A 23 -5.91 -7.42 -6.71
N HIS A 24 -4.72 -7.95 -6.42
CA HIS A 24 -4.52 -9.40 -6.57
C HIS A 24 -5.31 -10.19 -5.51
N SER A 25 -5.55 -11.47 -5.79
CA SER A 25 -6.50 -12.31 -5.03
C SER A 25 -5.97 -12.63 -3.63
N ASP A 26 -4.70 -12.98 -3.52
CA ASP A 26 -3.93 -13.19 -2.30
C ASP A 26 -3.91 -11.98 -1.36
N HIS A 27 -3.84 -10.75 -1.88
CA HIS A 27 -3.94 -9.52 -1.09
C HIS A 27 -5.38 -9.17 -0.67
N THR A 28 -6.38 -9.89 -1.19
CA THR A 28 -7.80 -9.66 -0.89
C THR A 28 -8.48 -10.82 -0.17
N GLN A 29 -7.72 -11.79 0.35
CA GLN A 29 -8.29 -12.96 1.03
C GLN A 29 -9.01 -12.57 2.33
N GLY A 30 -10.34 -12.68 2.34
CA GLY A 30 -11.20 -12.28 3.45
C GLY A 30 -11.91 -10.94 3.24
N LEU A 31 -11.57 -10.21 2.17
CA LEU A 31 -12.34 -9.08 1.69
C LEU A 31 -13.49 -9.57 0.80
N SER A 32 -14.69 -9.01 0.97
CA SER A 32 -15.87 -9.36 0.19
C SER A 32 -16.78 -8.16 0.01
N SER A 33 -17.80 -8.27 -0.84
CA SER A 33 -18.80 -7.21 -1.02
C SER A 33 -19.58 -6.85 0.25
N ALA A 34 -19.56 -7.71 1.27
CA ALA A 34 -20.18 -7.45 2.57
C ALA A 34 -19.26 -6.69 3.55
N TRP A 35 -18.15 -6.10 3.05
CA TRP A 35 -17.23 -5.35 3.89
C TRP A 35 -17.93 -4.19 4.60
N ALA A 36 -17.86 -4.19 5.93
CA ALA A 36 -18.46 -3.16 6.79
C ALA A 36 -17.60 -2.85 8.04
N ARG A 37 -16.32 -3.24 8.03
CA ARG A 37 -15.45 -3.18 9.24
C ARG A 37 -14.80 -1.82 9.46
N GLY A 38 -14.73 -0.99 8.43
CA GLY A 38 -14.10 0.32 8.50
C GLY A 38 -13.71 0.86 7.13
N PRO A 39 -13.19 2.10 7.09
CA PRO A 39 -12.74 2.71 5.85
C PRO A 39 -11.54 1.96 5.28
N LEU A 40 -11.56 1.78 3.96
CA LEU A 40 -10.52 1.12 3.19
C LEU A 40 -9.85 2.13 2.26
N PHE A 41 -8.56 2.34 2.46
CA PHE A 41 -7.74 3.27 1.71
C PHE A 41 -6.97 2.55 0.61
N CYS A 42 -7.00 3.07 -0.60
CA CYS A 42 -6.30 2.50 -1.74
C CYS A 42 -6.01 3.56 -2.79
N SER A 43 -5.21 3.22 -3.80
CA SER A 43 -4.97 4.12 -4.93
C SER A 43 -6.25 4.43 -5.71
N ARG A 44 -6.26 5.55 -6.42
CA ARG A 44 -7.38 5.94 -7.30
C ARG A 44 -7.75 4.86 -8.32
N LEU A 45 -6.75 4.15 -8.85
CA LEU A 45 -6.99 3.12 -9.85
C LEU A 45 -7.55 1.83 -9.23
N THR A 46 -7.03 1.42 -8.08
CA THR A 46 -7.61 0.34 -7.28
C THR A 46 -9.06 0.64 -6.92
N ALA A 47 -9.37 1.86 -6.46
CA ALA A 47 -10.75 2.27 -6.16
C ALA A 47 -11.68 2.19 -7.38
N LYS A 48 -11.19 2.53 -8.59
CA LYS A 48 -11.97 2.42 -9.83
C LYS A 48 -12.26 0.97 -10.24
N LEU A 49 -11.33 0.07 -10.00
CA LEU A 49 -11.47 -1.36 -10.33
C LEU A 49 -12.23 -2.14 -9.26
N PHE A 50 -12.33 -1.58 -8.06
CA PHE A 50 -12.95 -2.21 -6.89
C PHE A 50 -14.37 -2.74 -7.14
N PRO A 51 -15.31 -1.98 -7.76
CA PRO A 51 -16.67 -2.45 -8.01
C PRO A 51 -16.74 -3.63 -8.99
N LEU A 52 -15.74 -3.78 -9.87
CA LEU A 52 -15.67 -4.90 -10.80
C LEU A 52 -15.31 -6.20 -10.09
N LYS A 53 -14.46 -6.13 -9.06
CA LYS A 53 -14.04 -7.29 -8.26
C LYS A 53 -15.03 -7.62 -7.14
N PHE A 54 -15.61 -6.60 -6.50
CA PHE A 54 -16.55 -6.72 -5.38
C PHE A 54 -17.87 -6.02 -5.71
N PRO A 55 -18.70 -6.61 -6.60
CA PRO A 55 -19.97 -6.02 -6.97
C PRO A 55 -20.88 -5.90 -5.74
N GLY A 56 -21.49 -4.74 -5.54
CA GLY A 56 -22.38 -4.46 -4.42
C GLY A 56 -21.70 -4.00 -3.12
N LEU A 57 -20.37 -3.87 -3.10
CA LEU A 57 -19.67 -3.27 -1.96
C LEU A 57 -20.08 -1.80 -1.77
N ASP A 58 -20.27 -1.40 -0.51
CA ASP A 58 -20.52 0.00 -0.16
C ASP A 58 -19.28 0.87 -0.45
N LEU A 59 -19.31 1.56 -1.59
CA LEU A 59 -18.24 2.45 -2.03
C LEU A 59 -18.06 3.66 -1.11
N SER A 60 -19.02 3.95 -0.22
CA SER A 60 -18.88 4.97 0.83
C SER A 60 -17.80 4.63 1.86
N LEU A 61 -17.32 3.39 1.91
CA LEU A 61 -16.20 2.95 2.75
C LEU A 61 -14.84 3.12 2.07
N ILE A 62 -14.81 3.29 0.74
CA ILE A 62 -13.55 3.42 -0.01
C ILE A 62 -13.02 4.86 0.10
N ARG A 63 -11.73 4.99 0.38
CA ARG A 63 -11.01 6.26 0.48
C ARG A 63 -9.82 6.21 -0.49
N VAL A 64 -9.67 7.27 -1.28
CA VAL A 64 -8.59 7.34 -2.27
C VAL A 64 -7.36 7.98 -1.64
N LEU A 65 -6.22 7.34 -1.82
CA LEU A 65 -4.89 7.91 -1.62
C LEU A 65 -4.36 8.39 -2.96
N ASP A 66 -4.05 9.69 -3.05
CA ASP A 66 -3.38 10.26 -4.21
C ASP A 66 -1.87 10.01 -4.08
N ILE A 67 -1.27 9.46 -5.13
CA ILE A 67 0.14 9.06 -5.10
C ILE A 67 1.03 10.30 -4.94
N GLY A 68 2.05 10.17 -4.08
CA GLY A 68 2.98 11.26 -3.77
C GLY A 68 2.41 12.36 -2.88
N SER A 69 1.20 12.18 -2.33
CA SER A 69 0.57 13.12 -1.39
C SER A 69 0.44 12.51 0.00
N TRP A 70 0.73 13.30 1.04
CA TRP A 70 0.50 12.90 2.42
C TRP A 70 -0.99 13.02 2.78
N HIS A 71 -1.51 11.99 3.43
CA HIS A 71 -2.85 11.94 3.98
C HIS A 71 -2.76 11.72 5.50
N SER A 72 -3.46 12.55 6.28
CA SER A 72 -3.55 12.39 7.73
C SER A 72 -4.89 11.74 8.09
N ILE A 73 -4.82 10.63 8.82
CA ILE A 73 -5.96 9.79 9.17
C ILE A 73 -6.08 9.77 10.68
N SER A 74 -7.21 10.25 11.19
CA SER A 74 -7.50 10.18 12.62
C SER A 74 -7.83 8.75 13.03
N VAL A 75 -7.20 8.30 14.12
CA VAL A 75 -7.47 7.02 14.78
C VAL A 75 -7.53 7.23 16.30
N VAL A 76 -8.01 6.25 17.04
CA VAL A 76 -8.01 6.25 18.51
C VAL A 76 -6.94 5.29 19.00
N SER A 77 -6.02 5.73 19.86
CA SER A 77 -5.01 4.84 20.44
C SER A 77 -5.69 3.78 21.33
N PRO A 78 -5.47 2.47 21.08
CA PRO A 78 -6.02 1.41 21.92
C PRO A 78 -5.55 1.45 23.37
N SER A 79 -4.36 1.99 23.66
CA SER A 79 -3.81 2.03 25.02
C SER A 79 -4.35 3.20 25.86
N SER A 80 -4.47 4.37 25.25
CA SER A 80 -4.85 5.61 25.94
C SER A 80 -6.33 5.96 25.76
N GLY A 81 -6.97 5.47 24.70
CA GLY A 81 -8.30 5.91 24.28
C GLY A 81 -8.32 7.33 23.69
N GLU A 82 -7.16 7.97 23.54
CA GLU A 82 -7.04 9.32 22.99
C GLU A 82 -6.96 9.30 21.46
N LYS A 83 -7.36 10.42 20.86
CA LYS A 83 -7.30 10.62 19.42
C LYS A 83 -5.85 10.89 19.01
N THR A 84 -5.33 10.09 18.09
CA THR A 84 -4.02 10.28 17.44
C THR A 84 -4.18 10.26 15.92
N PHE A 85 -3.08 10.47 15.20
CA PHE A 85 -3.06 10.54 13.74
C PHE A 85 -2.04 9.57 13.15
N VAL A 86 -2.45 8.95 12.04
CA VAL A 86 -1.56 8.20 11.17
C VAL A 86 -1.41 9.00 9.89
N GLU A 87 -0.18 9.38 9.56
CA GLU A 87 0.16 9.94 8.27
C GLU A 87 0.54 8.81 7.31
N VAL A 88 0.06 8.88 6.08
CA VAL A 88 0.37 7.91 5.03
C VAL A 88 0.62 8.61 3.71
N ILE A 89 1.60 8.13 2.96
CA ILE A 89 1.83 8.49 1.57
C ILE A 89 1.90 7.23 0.71
N ALA A 90 1.14 7.23 -0.39
CA ALA A 90 1.17 6.16 -1.38
C ALA A 90 2.27 6.45 -2.41
N ILE A 91 3.08 5.44 -2.71
CA ILE A 91 4.20 5.50 -3.66
C ILE A 91 3.99 4.40 -4.69
N ASP A 92 4.29 4.66 -5.97
CA ASP A 92 4.09 3.65 -7.00
C ASP A 92 5.03 2.45 -6.84
N ALA A 93 4.45 1.25 -6.69
CA ALA A 93 5.19 0.00 -6.51
C ALA A 93 5.69 -0.60 -7.82
N ASN A 94 5.20 -0.09 -8.96
CA ASN A 94 5.50 -0.60 -10.29
C ASN A 94 5.31 -2.13 -10.41
N HIS A 95 4.40 -2.78 -9.68
CA HIS A 95 4.17 -4.24 -9.74
C HIS A 95 3.31 -4.64 -10.93
N CYS A 96 2.06 -4.17 -10.96
CA CYS A 96 1.13 -4.54 -12.02
C CYS A 96 1.43 -3.79 -13.33
N PRO A 97 1.46 -4.50 -14.49
CA PRO A 97 1.60 -3.87 -15.81
C PRO A 97 0.46 -2.86 -16.06
N GLY A 98 0.79 -1.69 -16.61
CA GLY A 98 -0.19 -0.68 -16.99
C GLY A 98 0.02 0.68 -16.31
N ILE A 99 -1.09 1.32 -15.94
CA ILE A 99 -1.17 2.73 -15.54
C ILE A 99 -0.55 2.96 -14.15
N LEU A 100 0.12 4.10 -13.96
CA LEU A 100 0.64 4.56 -12.68
C LEU A 100 -0.40 4.40 -11.57
N GLY A 101 -0.03 3.72 -10.49
CA GLY A 101 -0.90 3.52 -9.33
C GLY A 101 -1.78 2.28 -9.32
N CYS A 102 -1.65 1.32 -10.25
CA CYS A 102 -2.28 0.00 -10.10
C CYS A 102 -1.87 -0.74 -8.82
N SER A 103 -0.65 -0.46 -8.34
CA SER A 103 -0.04 -1.05 -7.16
C SER A 103 0.77 0.00 -6.42
N VAL A 104 0.60 0.09 -5.10
CA VAL A 104 1.28 1.11 -4.29
C VAL A 104 2.01 0.51 -3.09
N MET A 105 3.17 1.07 -2.81
CA MET A 105 3.83 0.99 -1.51
C MET A 105 3.21 2.05 -0.59
N LEU A 106 3.23 1.82 0.72
CA LEU A 106 2.66 2.70 1.72
C LEU A 106 3.72 3.03 2.77
N LEU A 107 4.08 4.30 2.86
CA LEU A 107 4.94 4.81 3.93
C LEU A 107 4.05 5.46 5.00
N PHE A 108 4.14 4.95 6.22
CA PHE A 108 3.38 5.43 7.37
C PHE A 108 4.29 6.17 8.35
N ARG A 109 3.71 7.19 8.98
CA ARG A 109 4.25 7.84 10.18
C ARG A 109 3.17 7.96 11.24
N GLY A 110 3.56 7.80 12.50
CA GLY A 110 2.70 8.02 13.66
C GLY A 110 3.47 7.73 14.95
N ASP A 111 2.76 7.62 16.07
CA ASP A 111 3.37 7.33 17.38
C ASP A 111 4.11 5.98 17.41
N PHE A 112 3.85 5.10 16.44
CA PHE A 112 4.54 3.83 16.25
C PHE A 112 5.84 3.91 15.44
N GLY A 113 6.28 5.11 15.03
CA GLY A 113 7.45 5.33 14.19
C GLY A 113 7.13 5.35 12.69
N CYS A 114 8.16 5.08 11.88
CA CYS A 114 8.11 5.08 10.42
C CYS A 114 8.09 3.65 9.85
N LEU A 115 7.01 3.29 9.15
CA LEU A 115 6.83 1.95 8.58
C LEU A 115 6.71 2.04 7.06
N LEU A 116 7.43 1.19 6.34
CA LEU A 116 7.27 1.05 4.89
C LEU A 116 6.71 -0.34 4.56
N TYR A 117 5.54 -0.36 3.92
CA TYR A 117 4.97 -1.57 3.32
C TYR A 117 5.15 -1.50 1.82
N THR A 118 5.84 -2.47 1.24
CA THR A 118 6.04 -2.48 -0.21
C THR A 118 4.79 -2.95 -0.97
N GLY A 119 3.91 -3.71 -0.32
CA GLY A 119 3.00 -4.60 -1.05
C GLY A 119 3.82 -5.53 -1.94
N ASP A 120 3.28 -5.95 -3.07
CA ASP A 120 4.12 -6.47 -4.16
C ASP A 120 4.74 -5.30 -4.92
N PHE A 121 6.02 -5.39 -5.26
CA PHE A 121 6.71 -4.33 -6.01
C PHE A 121 7.78 -4.88 -6.96
N ARG A 122 8.08 -4.12 -8.02
CA ARG A 122 9.21 -4.40 -8.89
C ARG A 122 9.84 -3.11 -9.38
N TRP A 123 10.92 -2.70 -8.71
CA TRP A 123 11.73 -1.57 -9.14
C TRP A 123 12.98 -2.04 -9.88
N GLU A 124 13.21 -1.42 -11.04
CA GLU A 124 14.36 -1.67 -11.90
C GLU A 124 15.18 -0.37 -12.00
N ALA A 125 16.50 -0.46 -12.08
CA ALA A 125 17.37 0.71 -12.07
C ALA A 125 17.11 1.64 -13.27
N SER A 126 16.98 1.06 -14.47
CA SER A 126 16.79 1.77 -15.73
C SER A 126 15.33 2.13 -16.06
N ASN A 127 14.39 1.83 -15.17
CA ASN A 127 12.97 2.07 -15.44
C ASN A 127 12.53 3.44 -14.87
N GLU A 128 12.06 4.34 -15.74
CA GLU A 128 11.65 5.71 -15.38
C GLU A 128 10.53 5.73 -14.33
N ARG A 129 9.53 4.84 -14.44
CA ARG A 129 8.44 4.73 -13.47
C ARG A 129 8.96 4.33 -12.08
N ALA A 130 9.88 3.37 -12.03
CA ALA A 130 10.56 2.99 -10.78
C ALA A 130 11.40 4.15 -10.22
N GLU A 131 12.05 4.94 -11.07
CA GLU A 131 12.78 6.14 -10.66
C GLU A 131 11.88 7.19 -10.01
N ILE A 132 10.71 7.47 -10.60
CA ILE A 132 9.70 8.37 -10.02
C ILE A 132 9.26 7.87 -8.64
N GLY A 133 9.00 6.57 -8.50
CA GLY A 133 8.66 5.93 -7.21
C GLY A 133 9.77 6.11 -6.17
N ARG A 134 11.03 5.82 -6.53
CA ARG A 134 12.21 6.01 -5.67
C ARG A 134 12.37 7.47 -5.23
N ASN A 135 12.29 8.41 -6.17
CA ASN A 135 12.43 9.83 -5.88
C ASN A 135 11.31 10.31 -4.95
N THR A 136 10.09 9.78 -5.10
CA THR A 136 8.96 10.06 -4.19
C THR A 136 9.25 9.53 -2.78
N LEU A 137 9.76 8.29 -2.66
CA LEU A 137 10.14 7.71 -1.37
C LEU A 137 11.24 8.53 -0.67
N VAL A 138 12.33 8.84 -1.38
CA VAL A 138 13.46 9.62 -0.85
C VAL A 138 12.97 11.01 -0.39
N LYS A 139 12.14 11.68 -1.20
CA LYS A 139 11.56 12.98 -0.82
C LYS A 139 10.62 12.89 0.38
N ALA A 140 9.86 11.80 0.52
CA ALA A 140 8.94 11.59 1.63
C ALA A 140 9.69 11.32 2.95
N LEU A 141 10.77 10.54 2.88
CA LEU A 141 11.66 10.27 4.01
C LEU A 141 12.44 11.51 4.43
N LYS A 142 12.95 12.29 3.47
CA LYS A 142 13.90 13.40 3.73
C LYS A 142 15.15 12.85 4.46
N ASP A 143 15.31 13.20 5.73
CA ASP A 143 16.41 12.78 6.61
C ASP A 143 15.96 11.73 7.65
N ASP A 144 14.70 11.29 7.56
CA ASP A 144 14.13 10.30 8.46
C ASP A 144 14.49 8.86 8.03
N VAL A 145 14.41 7.93 8.98
CA VAL A 145 14.73 6.51 8.75
C VAL A 145 13.46 5.66 8.74
N VAL A 146 13.49 4.56 7.99
CA VAL A 146 12.44 3.55 8.08
C VAL A 146 12.77 2.63 9.24
N ASP A 147 11.92 2.61 10.27
CA ASP A 147 12.10 1.75 11.44
C ASP A 147 11.78 0.29 11.11
N ILE A 148 10.73 0.05 10.32
CA ILE A 148 10.31 -1.30 9.92
C ILE A 148 9.93 -1.33 8.45
N LEU A 149 10.54 -2.26 7.73
CA LEU A 149 10.25 -2.56 6.34
C LEU A 149 9.50 -3.90 6.23
N TYR A 150 8.26 -3.85 5.72
CA TYR A 150 7.50 -5.02 5.29
C TYR A 150 7.69 -5.19 3.79
N LEU A 151 8.59 -6.11 3.44
CA LEU A 151 9.15 -6.29 2.09
C LEU A 151 8.50 -7.46 1.33
N ASP A 152 8.20 -7.25 0.05
CA ASP A 152 8.00 -8.30 -0.94
C ASP A 152 9.29 -9.09 -1.09
N ASN A 153 9.29 -10.30 -0.56
CA ASN A 153 10.40 -11.22 -0.62
C ASN A 153 10.16 -12.40 -1.56
N THR A 154 9.22 -12.28 -2.51
CA THR A 154 8.83 -13.35 -3.46
C THR A 154 10.04 -14.01 -4.12
N TYR A 155 11.02 -13.19 -4.52
CA TYR A 155 12.26 -13.65 -5.15
C TYR A 155 13.52 -13.34 -4.33
N CYS A 156 13.42 -13.30 -3.00
CA CYS A 156 14.56 -13.03 -2.11
C CYS A 156 15.49 -14.27 -1.98
N ASN A 157 16.00 -14.75 -3.11
CA ASN A 157 16.98 -15.83 -3.21
C ASN A 157 17.96 -15.51 -4.34
N SER A 158 19.25 -15.63 -4.08
CA SER A 158 20.32 -15.28 -5.03
C SER A 158 20.33 -16.11 -6.31
N SER A 159 19.61 -17.23 -6.34
CA SER A 159 19.47 -18.07 -7.54
C SER A 159 18.55 -17.45 -8.59
N TYR A 160 17.74 -16.46 -8.21
CA TYR A 160 16.85 -15.76 -9.12
C TYR A 160 17.52 -14.52 -9.72
N ALA A 161 17.73 -14.55 -11.03
CA ALA A 161 18.14 -13.40 -11.83
C ALA A 161 17.21 -13.30 -13.03
N PHE A 162 16.47 -12.20 -13.12
CA PHE A 162 15.47 -11.99 -14.17
C PHE A 162 15.93 -10.89 -15.14
N PRO A 163 15.59 -11.01 -16.44
CA PRO A 163 15.77 -9.90 -17.37
C PRO A 163 14.88 -8.71 -16.99
N SER A 164 15.24 -7.52 -17.49
CA SER A 164 14.37 -6.34 -17.37
C SER A 164 13.03 -6.58 -18.06
N ARG A 165 12.01 -5.80 -17.70
CA ARG A 165 10.69 -5.85 -18.37
C ARG A 165 10.78 -5.63 -19.87
N GLU A 166 11.64 -4.73 -20.31
CA GLU A 166 11.87 -4.44 -21.73
C GLU A 166 12.43 -5.64 -22.48
N VAL A 167 13.43 -6.30 -21.90
CA VAL A 167 14.04 -7.50 -22.50
C VAL A 167 13.06 -8.66 -22.50
N ALA A 168 12.29 -8.86 -21.43
CA ALA A 168 11.28 -9.91 -21.35
C ALA A 168 10.13 -9.72 -22.35
N ALA A 169 9.74 -8.47 -22.63
CA ALA A 169 8.66 -8.15 -23.58
C ALA A 169 9.04 -8.35 -25.05
N GLN A 170 10.34 -8.53 -25.35
CA GLN A 170 10.86 -8.76 -26.70
C GLN A 170 11.05 -10.25 -27.03
N GLN A 171 10.72 -11.15 -26.10
CA GLN A 171 10.79 -12.62 -26.26
C GLN A 171 9.45 -13.18 -26.73
#